data_AF-A0A835IS31-F1
#
_entry.id   AF-A0A835IS31-F1
#
_cell.length_a   1.000
_cell.length_b   1.000
_cell.length_c   1.000
_cell.angle_alpha   90.00
_cell.angle_beta   90.00
_cell.angle_gamma   90.00
#
_symmetry.space_group_name_H-M   'P 1'
#
loop_
_entity.id
_entity.type
_entity.pdbx_description
1 polymer ?
#
loop_
_entity_poly.entity_id
_entity_poly.type
_entity_poly.pdbx_seq_one_letter_code
_entity_poly.pdbx_strand_id
1 'polypeptide(L)'
;FLGAVVVIAANAGGAWTPIGDVTTIMLWIHGQISTLPTMKDLFIPSFVSLAVPLALMSFTSEVDGKGRDSTSVLASEQMAPRGQLVFAVGIGALLFVPVFKAITGLPPYMGILLGLGVLWILTDAIHYGNLKGRG
;
A
#
# COMPACT_ATOMS: atom_id res chain seq x y z
N PHE A 1 16.22 -11.82 -5.39
CA PHE A 1 15.16 -12.65 -4.76
C PHE A 1 14.27 -11.83 -3.83
N LEU A 2 14.78 -11.25 -2.74
CA LEU A 2 13.96 -10.42 -1.83
C LEU A 2 13.23 -9.27 -2.54
N GLY A 3 13.89 -8.54 -3.45
CA GLY A 3 13.22 -7.50 -4.23
C GLY A 3 12.05 -8.01 -5.11
N ALA A 4 12.16 -9.22 -5.67
CA ALA A 4 11.06 -9.82 -6.45
C ALA A 4 9.87 -10.18 -5.55
N VAL A 5 10.14 -10.70 -4.34
CA VAL A 5 9.12 -10.97 -3.33
C VAL A 5 8.42 -9.68 -2.89
N VAL A 6 9.18 -8.60 -2.68
CA VAL A 6 8.61 -7.28 -2.33
C VAL A 6 7.69 -6.77 -3.44
N VAL A 7 8.08 -6.90 -4.71
CA VAL A 7 7.25 -6.48 -5.85
C VAL A 7 5.97 -7.31 -5.94
N ILE A 8 6.07 -8.63 -5.78
CA ILE A 8 4.90 -9.54 -5.78
C ILE A 8 3.96 -9.18 -4.63
N ALA A 9 4.50 -8.97 -3.42
CA ALA A 9 3.72 -8.63 -2.24
C ALA A 9 3.02 -7.26 -2.36
N ALA A 10 3.73 -6.25 -2.88
CA ALA A 10 3.16 -4.92 -3.12
C ALA A 10 2.03 -4.96 -4.15
N ASN A 11 2.20 -5.70 -5.25
CA ASN A 11 1.18 -5.84 -6.28
C ASN A 11 -0.04 -6.64 -5.80
N ALA A 12 0.18 -7.76 -5.10
CA ALA A 12 -0.89 -8.56 -4.50
C ALA A 12 -1.68 -7.75 -3.45
N GLY A 13 -1.00 -6.94 -2.65
CA GLY A 13 -1.63 -6.04 -1.68
C GLY A 13 -2.46 -4.94 -2.35
N GLY A 14 -1.99 -4.38 -3.46
CA GLY A 14 -2.74 -3.41 -4.26
C GLY A 14 -4.00 -4.02 -4.87
N ALA A 15 -3.85 -5.16 -5.55
CA ALA A 15 -4.95 -5.84 -6.25
C ALA A 15 -6.11 -6.23 -5.34
N TRP A 16 -5.86 -6.52 -4.06
CA TRP A 16 -6.91 -6.84 -3.08
C TRP A 16 -7.94 -5.72 -2.89
N THR A 17 -7.55 -4.46 -3.15
CA THR A 17 -8.41 -3.30 -2.91
C THR A 17 -8.92 -2.69 -4.22
N PRO A 18 -10.15 -2.11 -4.25
CA PRO A 18 -10.68 -1.47 -5.46
C PRO A 18 -9.87 -0.28 -5.98
N ILE A 19 -8.97 0.27 -5.16
CA ILE A 19 -8.13 1.42 -5.47
C ILE A 19 -6.81 0.98 -6.10
N GLY A 20 -6.31 -0.22 -5.79
CA GLY A 20 -4.93 -0.60 -6.08
C GLY A 20 -4.65 -1.09 -7.49
N ASP A 21 -5.66 -1.30 -8.34
CA ASP A 21 -5.49 -1.52 -9.78
C ASP A 21 -6.35 -0.57 -10.61
N VAL A 22 -5.83 -0.17 -11.78
CA VAL A 22 -6.49 0.77 -12.72
C VAL A 22 -7.77 0.16 -13.28
N THR A 23 -7.81 -1.15 -13.51
CA THR A 23 -9.01 -1.83 -14.01
C THR A 23 -10.10 -1.83 -12.95
N THR A 24 -9.74 -2.11 -11.70
CA THR A 24 -10.68 -2.15 -10.58
C THR A 24 -11.21 -0.76 -10.24
N ILE A 25 -10.36 0.27 -10.26
CA ILE A 25 -10.83 1.65 -10.01
C ILE A 25 -11.77 2.14 -11.11
N MET A 26 -11.52 1.77 -12.37
CA MET A 26 -12.40 2.07 -13.50
C MET A 26 -13.79 1.47 -13.29
N LEU A 27 -13.87 0.19 -12.97
CA LEU A 27 -15.14 -0.49 -12.69
C LEU A 27 -15.86 0.08 -11.46
N TRP A 28 -15.09 0.49 -10.44
CA TRP A 28 -15.63 1.05 -9.21
C TRP A 28 -16.20 2.46 -9.37
N ILE A 29 -15.58 3.29 -10.22
CA ILE A 29 -16.10 4.61 -10.60
C ILE A 29 -17.36 4.47 -11.45
N HIS A 30 -17.41 3.49 -12.36
CA HIS A 30 -18.57 3.19 -13.19
C HIS A 30 -19.71 2.44 -12.47
N GLY A 31 -19.60 2.21 -11.15
CA GLY A 31 -20.63 1.56 -10.35
C GLY A 31 -20.84 0.07 -10.65
N GLN A 32 -19.92 -0.57 -11.37
CA GLN A 32 -20.00 -2.00 -11.72
C GLN A 32 -19.62 -2.91 -10.56
N ILE A 33 -18.86 -2.39 -9.60
CA ILE A 33 -18.38 -3.13 -8.43
C ILE A 33 -18.50 -2.29 -7.15
N SER A 34 -18.59 -2.96 -6.00
CA SER A 34 -18.77 -2.33 -4.68
C SER A 34 -17.60 -2.66 -3.76
N THR A 35 -17.25 -1.74 -2.85
CA THR A 35 -16.00 -1.82 -2.08
C THR A 35 -15.89 -3.08 -1.23
N LEU A 36 -16.91 -3.40 -0.43
CA LEU A 36 -16.86 -4.54 0.49
C LEU A 36 -16.95 -5.91 -0.21
N PRO A 37 -17.87 -6.14 -1.18
CA PRO A 37 -17.91 -7.40 -1.92
C PRO A 37 -16.62 -7.65 -2.70
N THR A 38 -16.11 -6.64 -3.43
CA THR A 38 -14.88 -6.77 -4.20
C THR A 38 -13.68 -7.12 -3.33
N MET A 39 -13.53 -6.49 -2.16
CA MET A 39 -12.45 -6.85 -1.23
C MET A 39 -12.54 -8.30 -0.75
N LYS A 40 -13.75 -8.85 -0.56
CA LYS A 40 -13.92 -10.26 -0.19
C LYS A 40 -13.59 -11.20 -1.34
N ASP A 41 -14.07 -10.88 -2.54
CA ASP A 41 -13.87 -11.71 -3.72
C ASP A 41 -12.40 -11.74 -4.15
N LEU A 42 -11.67 -10.63 -4.00
CA LEU A 42 -10.27 -10.51 -4.39
C LEU A 42 -9.30 -10.94 -3.27
N PHE A 43 -9.77 -11.20 -2.05
CA PHE A 43 -8.90 -11.63 -0.95
C PHE A 43 -8.21 -12.96 -1.23
N ILE A 44 -8.97 -13.99 -1.61
CA ILE A 44 -8.43 -15.33 -1.88
C ILE A 44 -7.48 -15.30 -3.10
N PRO A 45 -7.86 -14.74 -4.26
CA PRO A 45 -6.95 -14.61 -5.40
C PRO A 45 -5.65 -13.88 -5.08
N SER A 46 -5.75 -12.75 -4.35
CA SER A 46 -4.57 -11.95 -3.97
C SER A 46 -3.65 -12.71 -3.03
N PHE A 47 -4.21 -13.41 -2.03
CA PHE A 47 -3.45 -14.24 -1.11
C PHE A 47 -2.75 -15.40 -1.82
N VAL A 48 -3.44 -16.10 -2.73
CA VAL A 48 -2.85 -17.19 -3.51
C VAL A 48 -1.72 -16.68 -4.41
N SER A 49 -1.90 -15.51 -5.04
CA SER A 49 -0.87 -14.89 -5.90
C SER A 49 0.41 -14.53 -5.15
N LEU A 50 0.32 -14.31 -3.83
CA LEU A 50 1.45 -14.07 -2.94
C LEU A 50 2.02 -15.38 -2.42
N ALA A 51 1.17 -16.30 -1.98
CA ALA A 51 1.55 -17.55 -1.34
C ALA A 51 2.25 -18.53 -2.30
N VAL A 52 1.77 -18.65 -3.55
CA VAL A 52 2.32 -19.61 -4.52
C VAL A 52 3.77 -19.29 -4.87
N PRO A 53 4.15 -18.06 -5.27
CA PRO A 53 5.55 -17.74 -5.57
C PRO A 53 6.45 -17.87 -4.34
N LEU A 54 5.96 -17.48 -3.16
CA LEU A 54 6.70 -17.63 -1.90
C LEU A 54 6.97 -19.09 -1.56
N ALA A 55 5.95 -19.96 -1.68
CA ALA A 55 6.09 -21.38 -1.43
C ALA A 55 7.09 -22.02 -2.41
N LEU A 56 6.97 -21.73 -3.70
CA LEU A 56 7.90 -22.24 -4.72
C LEU A 56 9.35 -21.77 -4.46
N MET A 57 9.54 -20.52 -4.04
CA MET A 57 10.87 -20.01 -3.66
C MET A 57 11.39 -20.69 -2.38
N SER A 58 10.54 -20.97 -1.41
CA SER A 58 10.91 -21.68 -0.18
C SER A 58 11.40 -23.10 -0.51
N PHE A 59 10.64 -23.84 -1.31
CA PHE A 59 10.99 -25.22 -1.69
C PHE A 59 12.24 -25.30 -2.57
N THR A 60 12.48 -24.33 -3.46
CA THR A 60 13.69 -24.32 -4.30
C THR A 60 14.95 -23.91 -3.52
N SER A 61 14.82 -23.09 -2.48
CA SER A 61 15.93 -22.72 -1.60
C SER A 61 16.34 -23.84 -0.64
N GLU A 62 15.46 -24.80 -0.38
CA GLU A 62 15.73 -25.95 0.49
C GLU A 62 16.39 -27.13 -0.27
N VAL A 63 16.27 -27.15 -1.59
CA VAL A 63 16.92 -28.15 -2.48
C VAL A 63 18.36 -27.77 -2.86
N ASP A 64 18.70 -26.48 -2.85
CA ASP A 64 20.06 -25.99 -3.07
C ASP A 64 20.70 -25.65 -1.71
N GLY A 65 21.43 -26.60 -1.12
CA GLY A 65 21.97 -26.57 0.24
C GLY A 65 22.98 -25.46 0.56
N LYS A 66 22.57 -24.20 0.45
CA LYS A 66 23.32 -23.03 0.90
C LYS A 66 22.33 -22.01 1.46
N GLY A 67 22.08 -22.13 2.76
CA GLY A 67 21.35 -21.14 3.54
C GLY A 67 21.93 -19.75 3.28
N ARG A 68 21.23 -18.96 2.47
CA ARG A 68 21.53 -17.54 2.31
C ARG A 68 20.84 -16.82 3.44
N ASP A 69 21.67 -16.44 4.41
CA ASP A 69 21.38 -15.51 5.50
C ASP A 69 20.28 -14.51 5.12
N SER A 70 19.09 -14.75 5.67
CA SER A 70 17.97 -13.81 5.67
C SER A 70 18.24 -12.60 6.58
N THR A 71 19.40 -12.57 7.22
CA THR A 71 19.78 -11.67 8.33
C THR A 71 20.20 -10.27 7.85
N SER A 72 20.52 -10.06 6.57
CA SER A 72 21.11 -8.78 6.11
C SER A 72 20.10 -7.71 5.65
N VAL A 73 18.82 -8.04 5.49
CA VAL A 73 17.80 -7.08 4.95
C VAL A 73 16.91 -6.50 6.05
N LEU A 74 17.03 -7.00 7.28
CA LEU A 74 16.54 -6.33 8.48
C LEU A 74 17.57 -5.36 9.07
N ALA A 75 18.52 -4.89 8.27
CA ALA A 75 19.18 -3.62 8.56
C ALA A 75 18.10 -2.54 8.46
N SER A 76 17.39 -2.37 9.56
CA SER A 76 16.36 -1.37 9.80
C SER A 76 16.94 -0.02 9.38
N GLU A 77 16.61 0.43 8.17
CA GLU A 77 16.44 1.85 7.96
C GLU A 77 15.36 2.26 8.93
N GLN A 78 15.79 2.70 10.11
CA GLN A 78 14.91 3.20 11.13
C GLN A 78 14.25 4.42 10.50
N MET A 79 13.03 4.22 10.01
CA MET A 79 12.25 5.29 9.42
C MET A 79 12.31 6.45 10.39
N ALA A 80 12.81 7.59 9.92
CA ALA A 80 12.82 8.78 10.73
C ALA A 80 11.40 8.95 11.31
N PRO A 81 11.22 9.40 12.56
CA PRO A 81 9.89 9.55 13.18
C PRO A 81 8.88 10.31 12.29
N ARG A 82 9.41 11.17 11.41
CA ARG A 82 8.69 11.93 10.40
C ARG A 82 8.17 11.08 9.23
N GLY A 83 8.95 10.12 8.74
CA GLY A 83 8.55 9.18 7.70
C GLY A 83 7.39 8.30 8.17
N GLN A 84 7.39 7.90 9.44
CA GLN A 84 6.28 7.16 10.04
C GLN A 84 4.99 8.00 10.11
N LEU A 85 5.08 9.29 10.42
CA LEU A 85 3.92 10.20 10.41
C LEU A 85 3.32 10.36 9.01
N VAL A 86 4.15 10.64 8.00
CA VAL A 86 3.68 10.79 6.61
C VAL A 86 3.09 9.47 6.11
N PHE A 87 3.70 8.34 6.43
CA PHE A 87 3.19 7.01 6.08
C PHE A 87 1.83 6.73 6.74
N ALA A 88 1.69 6.99 8.05
CA ALA A 88 0.44 6.80 8.77
C ALA A 88 -0.69 7.69 8.22
N VAL A 89 -0.40 8.95 7.92
CA VAL A 89 -1.38 9.87 7.31
C VAL A 89 -1.72 9.45 5.89
N GLY A 90 -0.76 8.96 5.11
CA GLY A 90 -1.01 8.42 3.77
C GLY A 90 -1.96 7.23 3.78
N ILE A 91 -1.74 6.27 4.69
CA ILE A 91 -2.66 5.14 4.89
C ILE A 91 -4.04 5.63 5.34
N GLY A 92 -4.09 6.57 6.30
CA GLY A 92 -5.35 7.16 6.75
C GLY A 92 -6.13 7.84 5.62
N ALA A 93 -5.44 8.60 4.76
CA ALA A 93 -6.02 9.23 3.59
C ALA A 93 -6.58 8.21 2.60
N LEU A 94 -5.86 7.11 2.34
CA LEU A 94 -6.33 6.02 1.48
C LEU A 94 -7.57 5.31 2.03
N LEU A 95 -7.58 5.02 3.34
CA LEU A 95 -8.73 4.40 4.02
C LEU A 95 -9.94 5.35 4.10
N PHE A 96 -9.72 6.67 4.10
CA PHE A 96 -10.78 7.66 4.08
C PHE A 96 -11.55 7.70 2.76
N VAL A 97 -10.92 7.38 1.62
CA VAL A 97 -11.56 7.42 0.29
C VAL A 97 -12.86 6.60 0.20
N PRO A 98 -12.92 5.31 0.59
CA PRO A 98 -14.16 4.55 0.55
C PRO A 98 -15.22 5.08 1.53
N VAL A 99 -14.80 5.62 2.69
CA VAL A 99 -15.70 6.25 3.67
C VAL A 99 -16.30 7.53 3.10
N PHE A 100 -15.48 8.38 2.50
CA PHE A 100 -15.90 9.61 1.83
C PHE A 100 -16.92 9.31 0.72
N LYS A 101 -16.65 8.33 -0.14
CA LYS A 101 -17.59 7.90 -1.19
C LYS A 101 -18.91 7.41 -0.57
N ALA A 102 -18.86 6.61 0.50
CA ALA A 102 -20.05 6.06 1.13
C ALA A 102 -20.95 7.11 1.78
N ILE A 103 -20.37 8.18 2.36
CA ILE A 103 -21.13 9.24 3.05
C ILE A 103 -21.61 10.31 2.06
N THR A 104 -20.75 10.74 1.13
CA THR A 104 -21.03 11.88 0.24
C THR A 104 -21.68 11.49 -1.09
N GLY A 105 -21.54 10.23 -1.51
CA GLY A 105 -21.93 9.78 -2.85
C GLY A 105 -21.09 10.36 -3.99
N LEU A 106 -20.05 11.14 -3.68
CA LEU A 106 -19.20 11.79 -4.67
C LEU A 106 -18.18 10.80 -5.28
N PRO A 107 -17.71 11.08 -6.51
CA PRO A 107 -16.66 10.30 -7.15
C PRO A 107 -15.41 10.12 -6.27
N PRO A 108 -14.84 8.91 -6.20
CA PRO A 108 -13.71 8.61 -5.32
C PRO A 108 -12.45 9.45 -5.56
N TYR A 109 -12.22 9.90 -6.81
CA TYR A 109 -11.04 10.71 -7.14
C TYR A 109 -10.99 12.02 -6.34
N MET A 110 -12.13 12.60 -5.96
CA MET A 110 -12.16 13.81 -5.13
C MET A 110 -11.57 13.56 -3.75
N GLY A 111 -11.88 12.41 -3.14
CA GLY A 111 -11.32 12.01 -1.86
C GLY A 111 -9.81 11.74 -1.94
N ILE A 112 -9.34 11.15 -3.05
CA ILE A 112 -7.91 10.91 -3.31
C ILE A 112 -7.16 12.25 -3.41
N LEU A 113 -7.69 13.20 -4.19
CA LEU A 113 -7.08 14.53 -4.35
C LEU A 113 -7.06 15.31 -3.03
N LEU A 114 -8.13 15.23 -2.23
CA LEU A 114 -8.18 15.84 -0.91
C LEU A 114 -7.13 15.23 0.02
N GLY A 115 -7.02 13.90 0.06
CA GLY A 115 -6.01 13.19 0.84
C GLY A 115 -4.58 13.57 0.45
N LEU A 116 -4.31 13.68 -0.86
CA LEU A 116 -3.03 14.16 -1.39
C LEU A 116 -2.74 15.61 -0.99
N GLY A 117 -3.75 16.50 -1.05
CA GLY A 117 -3.59 17.88 -0.60
C GLY A 117 -3.24 18.00 0.88
N VAL A 118 -3.92 17.23 1.74
CA VAL A 118 -3.61 17.16 3.18
C VAL A 118 -2.21 16.62 3.42
N LEU A 119 -1.83 15.53 2.75
CA LEU A 119 -0.49 14.95 2.85
C LEU A 119 0.58 15.96 2.42
N TRP A 120 0.31 16.73 1.36
CA TRP A 120 1.24 17.72 0.84
C TRP A 120 1.46 18.87 1.82
N ILE A 121 0.38 19.45 2.37
CA ILE A 121 0.45 20.51 3.40
C ILE A 121 1.19 20.01 4.64
N LEU A 122 0.89 18.79 5.10
CA LEU A 122 1.56 18.19 6.25
C LEU A 122 3.06 18.04 6.00
N THR A 123 3.43 17.53 4.82
CA THR A 123 4.83 17.33 4.45
C THR A 123 5.56 18.67 4.36
N ASP A 124 4.93 19.70 3.80
CA ASP A 124 5.50 21.04 3.69
C ASP A 124 5.67 21.69 5.08
N ALA A 125 4.68 21.57 5.96
CA ALA A 125 4.77 22.05 7.35
C ALA A 125 5.92 21.38 8.12
N ILE A 126 6.13 20.07 7.93
CA ILE A 126 7.25 19.33 8.53
C ILE A 126 8.60 19.83 8.01
N HIS A 127 8.70 20.16 6.71
CA HIS A 127 9.92 20.73 6.12
C HIS A 127 10.19 22.15 6.63
N TYR A 128 9.16 22.99 6.72
CA TYR A 128 9.28 24.37 7.19
C TYR A 128 9.74 24.45 8.66
N GLY A 129 9.20 23.60 9.54
CA GLY A 129 9.59 23.54 10.95
C GLY A 129 11.08 23.22 11.18
N ASN A 130 11.71 22.48 10.26
CA ASN A 130 13.14 22.15 10.34
C ASN A 130 14.07 23.33 10.00
N LEU A 131 13.60 24.31 9.22
CA LEU A 131 14.38 25.52 8.92
C LEU A 131 14.43 26.48 10.13
N LYS A 132 13.38 26.48 10.96
CA LYS A 132 13.29 27.34 12.16
C LYS A 132 14.11 26.82 13.35
N GLY A 133 14.30 25.49 13.46
CA GLY A 133 15.03 24.86 14.57
C GLY A 133 16.56 24.83 14.44
N ARG A 134 17.13 25.41 13.38
CA ARG A 134 18.59 25.48 13.13
C ARG A 134 19.14 26.91 13.17
N GLY A 135 18.35 27.88 13.68
CA GLY A 135 18.73 29.29 13.83
C GLY A 135 18.81 29.71 15.29
#